data_AF-A0A353CPE4-F1
#
_entry.id   AF-A0A353CPE4-F1
#
_cell.length_a   1.000
_cell.length_b   1.000
_cell.length_c   1.000
_cell.angle_alpha   90.00
_cell.angle_beta   90.00
_cell.angle_gamma   90.00
#
_symmetry.space_group_name_H-M   'P 1'
#
loop_
_entity.id
_entity.type
_entity.pdbx_description
1 polymer ?
#
loop_
_entity_poly.entity_id
_entity_poly.type
_entity_poly.pdbx_seq_one_letter_code
_entity_poly.pdbx_strand_id
1 'polypeptide(L)'
;MKTIALFLLAAAAAAAPAFGQAAKKPAHTEESLFLNMQKIGLGALDDTEEKKKFLDTVQLEKQKIQYKMLQNVYENAYSLYRSGDYDSARDMAARILSIDPNFQDASMLMEASTQLKGSARPGMSERVMIEDRFKEALSLYQEGRIVEAHRKMEEVAKLAPNNIKARYWLGRMKDNLKDYYVSKGEEEYVKRDLKGALDNYYNALLIKPRDGAIIDRIARVEDELRRERATDSLKSALEAYAKGNLLGAYEGLRRVLEIQPGDAKAGKLLGDVKGEIEQGFISRGKQLYGQRKYTEAISQWDKAKPYSANPKYLSQLVSRAQQQMKLEEDARKRRAEEAARKAREEEERRAREEEERRKAEEEAKRKGLAGPVEKKPQGVSEENRQAAQRHYMEGIKHFQSANYEKARDEWTIAKQLDPGNADAEAGLKRIEQLLSGGR
;
A
#
# COMPACT_ATOMS: atom_id res chain seq x y z
N MET A 1 -79.69 17.60 54.57
CA MET A 1 -81.09 17.35 54.13
C MET A 1 -81.08 17.06 52.63
N LYS A 2 -81.68 15.92 52.23
CA LYS A 2 -82.10 15.49 50.87
C LYS A 2 -80.99 15.28 49.82
N THR A 3 -80.54 14.08 49.46
CA THR A 3 -81.16 12.92 48.74
C THR A 3 -81.40 13.11 47.23
N ILE A 4 -80.86 12.14 46.45
CA ILE A 4 -81.37 11.51 45.19
C ILE A 4 -80.96 12.21 43.87
N ALA A 5 -80.05 11.62 43.06
CA ALA A 5 -80.20 10.56 42.03
C ALA A 5 -80.54 11.16 40.63
N LEU A 6 -80.31 10.60 39.44
CA LEU A 6 -79.76 9.33 38.92
C LEU A 6 -79.65 9.52 37.37
N PHE A 7 -78.74 8.78 36.70
CA PHE A 7 -78.71 8.33 35.28
C PHE A 7 -79.09 9.24 34.09
N LEU A 8 -78.24 9.26 33.06
CA LEU A 8 -78.44 8.40 31.86
C LEU A 8 -77.24 8.44 30.89
N LEU A 9 -76.88 7.23 30.45
CA LEU A 9 -75.99 6.91 29.33
C LEU A 9 -76.54 7.45 28.00
N ALA A 10 -75.63 7.85 27.10
CA ALA A 10 -75.77 7.59 25.67
C ALA A 10 -74.41 7.23 25.08
N ALA A 11 -74.32 6.02 24.54
CA ALA A 11 -73.22 5.49 23.76
C ALA A 11 -73.70 5.20 22.33
N ALA A 12 -72.73 5.09 21.41
CA ALA A 12 -72.82 4.73 19.98
C ALA A 12 -73.08 5.92 19.02
N ALA A 13 -72.41 6.10 17.87
CA ALA A 13 -71.51 5.24 17.11
C ALA A 13 -70.62 6.07 16.16
N ALA A 14 -69.44 5.50 15.87
CA ALA A 14 -68.65 5.52 14.63
C ALA A 14 -68.73 6.73 13.67
N ALA A 15 -67.60 7.45 13.58
CA ALA A 15 -67.10 7.98 12.31
C ALA A 15 -65.55 8.01 12.36
N ALA A 16 -64.89 7.19 11.55
CA ALA A 16 -63.55 7.48 11.06
C ALA A 16 -63.68 8.44 9.86
N PRO A 17 -62.73 9.36 9.65
CA PRO A 17 -61.68 9.04 8.69
C PRO A 17 -60.27 9.49 9.11
N ALA A 18 -59.30 8.89 8.43
CA ALA A 18 -57.86 9.06 8.55
C ALA A 18 -57.36 10.51 8.54
N PHE A 19 -56.36 10.82 9.37
CA PHE A 19 -55.27 11.75 9.01
C PHE A 19 -54.05 11.56 9.94
N GLY A 20 -52.87 11.44 9.33
CA GLY A 20 -51.60 11.90 9.93
C GLY A 20 -50.73 10.87 10.62
N GLN A 21 -50.00 10.06 9.84
CA GLN A 21 -48.73 9.49 10.29
C GLN A 21 -47.76 10.62 10.66
N ALA A 22 -47.61 10.92 11.95
CA ALA A 22 -46.45 11.67 12.45
C ALA A 22 -45.27 10.71 12.52
N ALA A 23 -44.54 10.60 11.41
CA ALA A 23 -43.28 9.88 11.35
C ALA A 23 -42.31 10.45 12.40
N LYS A 24 -41.98 9.65 13.42
CA LYS A 24 -40.83 9.87 14.29
C LYS A 24 -39.59 9.97 13.40
N LYS A 25 -38.92 11.12 13.40
CA LYS A 25 -37.59 11.25 12.80
C LYS A 25 -36.65 10.25 13.48
N PRO A 26 -35.99 9.34 12.74
CA PRO A 26 -35.04 8.44 13.35
C PRO A 26 -33.82 9.21 13.81
N ALA A 27 -33.31 8.88 15.01
CA ALA A 27 -32.03 9.32 15.49
C ALA A 27 -30.94 8.93 14.47
N HIS A 28 -30.07 9.87 14.13
CA HIS A 28 -28.95 9.66 13.23
C HIS A 28 -27.97 8.65 13.85
N THR A 29 -28.05 7.38 13.45
CA THR A 29 -27.09 6.34 13.81
C THR A 29 -25.91 6.34 12.83
N GLU A 30 -24.76 5.81 13.25
CA GLU A 30 -23.51 5.71 12.44
C GLU A 30 -23.75 5.10 11.05
N GLU A 31 -24.69 4.15 10.94
CA GLU A 31 -25.11 3.55 9.66
C GLU A 31 -25.77 4.55 8.70
N SER A 32 -26.48 5.56 9.21
CA SER A 32 -27.12 6.61 8.40
C SER A 32 -26.12 7.63 7.84
N LEU A 33 -24.99 7.83 8.53
CA LEU A 33 -23.85 8.61 8.03
C LEU A 33 -23.11 7.85 6.92
N PHE A 34 -22.94 6.53 7.09
CA PHE A 34 -22.40 5.65 6.06
C PHE A 34 -23.27 5.62 4.79
N LEU A 35 -24.60 5.52 4.94
CA LEU A 35 -25.55 5.47 3.81
C LEU A 35 -25.66 6.79 3.02
N ASN A 36 -25.50 7.94 3.68
CA ASN A 36 -25.47 9.22 2.97
C ASN A 36 -24.13 9.53 2.30
N MET A 37 -23.04 8.88 2.72
CA MET A 37 -21.73 9.05 2.09
C MET A 37 -21.52 8.18 0.85
N GLN A 38 -22.25 7.07 0.70
CA GLN A 38 -22.23 6.28 -0.54
C GLN A 38 -22.76 7.08 -1.76
N LYS A 39 -23.58 8.13 -1.51
CA LYS A 39 -24.06 9.07 -2.55
C LYS A 39 -23.07 10.18 -2.93
N ILE A 40 -21.94 10.33 -2.23
CA ILE A 40 -20.92 11.35 -2.52
C ILE A 40 -19.76 10.77 -3.38
N GLY A 41 -19.93 9.58 -3.97
CA GLY A 41 -18.99 9.05 -4.96
C GLY A 41 -17.78 8.32 -4.34
N LEU A 42 -18.06 7.38 -3.44
CA LEU A 42 -17.06 6.49 -2.82
C LEU A 42 -16.85 5.16 -3.59
N GLY A 43 -17.04 5.18 -4.91
CA GLY A 43 -16.79 4.01 -5.78
C GLY A 43 -15.34 3.83 -6.22
N ALA A 44 -14.40 4.66 -5.76
CA ALA A 44 -13.03 4.71 -6.31
C ALA A 44 -11.92 5.04 -5.29
N LEU A 45 -12.07 4.71 -3.99
CA LEU A 45 -11.00 4.93 -3.00
C LEU A 45 -10.24 3.61 -2.73
N ASP A 46 -9.25 3.34 -3.58
CA ASP A 46 -8.36 2.17 -3.46
C ASP A 46 -7.03 2.50 -2.72
N ASP A 47 -6.90 3.71 -2.17
CA ASP A 47 -5.65 4.16 -1.55
C ASP A 47 -5.74 4.26 -0.02
N THR A 48 -4.86 3.53 0.67
CA THR A 48 -4.72 3.51 2.13
C THR A 48 -4.49 4.90 2.75
N GLU A 49 -3.90 5.83 2.01
CA GLU A 49 -3.66 7.20 2.49
C GLU A 49 -4.93 8.04 2.58
N GLU A 50 -5.90 7.83 1.69
CA GLU A 50 -7.17 8.57 1.68
C GLU A 50 -8.07 8.13 2.83
N LYS A 51 -8.08 6.83 3.15
CA LYS A 51 -8.74 6.28 4.33
C LYS A 51 -8.15 6.84 5.62
N LYS A 52 -6.83 6.96 5.69
CA LYS A 52 -6.14 7.58 6.84
C LYS A 52 -6.51 9.06 7.00
N LYS A 53 -6.44 9.83 5.90
CA LYS A 53 -6.85 11.25 5.89
C LYS A 53 -8.31 11.42 6.34
N PHE A 54 -9.21 10.53 5.93
CA PHE A 54 -10.61 10.56 6.36
C PHE A 54 -10.80 10.23 7.85
N LEU A 55 -10.09 9.23 8.37
CA LEU A 55 -10.15 8.92 9.80
C LEU A 55 -9.61 10.08 10.65
N ASP A 56 -8.54 10.72 10.19
CA ASP A 56 -7.97 11.89 10.84
C ASP A 56 -8.98 13.06 10.86
N THR A 57 -9.72 13.31 9.76
CA THR A 57 -10.74 14.36 9.74
C THR A 57 -11.93 14.06 10.66
N VAL A 58 -12.41 12.82 10.70
CA VAL A 58 -13.49 12.41 11.62
C VAL A 58 -13.06 12.56 13.08
N GLN A 59 -11.83 12.17 13.41
CA GLN A 59 -11.27 12.33 14.74
C GLN A 59 -11.16 13.81 15.13
N LEU A 60 -10.70 14.67 14.22
CA LEU A 60 -10.63 16.11 14.43
C LEU A 60 -12.00 16.73 14.66
N GLU A 61 -13.02 16.36 13.88
CA GLU A 61 -14.38 16.87 14.08
C GLU A 61 -14.98 16.40 15.42
N LYS A 62 -14.73 15.15 15.82
CA LYS A 62 -15.12 14.66 17.15
C LYS A 62 -14.47 15.49 18.26
N GLN A 63 -13.17 15.75 18.17
CA GLN A 63 -12.44 16.59 19.13
C GLN A 63 -12.99 18.02 19.15
N LYS A 64 -13.32 18.62 18.01
CA LYS A 64 -13.94 19.96 17.95
C LYS A 64 -15.30 20.01 18.65
N ILE A 65 -16.16 19.01 18.41
CA ILE A 65 -17.48 18.93 19.05
C ILE A 65 -17.32 18.76 20.56
N GLN A 66 -16.42 17.87 20.99
CA GLN A 66 -16.09 17.67 22.40
C GLN A 66 -15.56 18.95 23.04
N TYR A 67 -14.61 19.63 22.39
CA TYR A 67 -14.07 20.91 22.88
C TYR A 67 -15.17 21.97 23.03
N LYS A 68 -16.05 22.12 22.04
CA LYS A 68 -17.19 23.06 22.11
C LYS A 68 -18.17 22.71 23.23
N MET A 69 -18.44 21.43 23.45
CA MET A 69 -19.25 20.97 24.57
C MET A 69 -18.59 21.33 25.91
N LEU A 70 -17.30 21.02 26.07
CA LEU A 70 -16.54 21.34 27.29
C LEU A 70 -16.45 22.85 27.52
N GLN A 71 -16.32 23.64 26.47
CA GLN A 71 -16.33 25.11 26.55
C GLN A 71 -17.66 25.63 27.12
N ASN A 72 -18.81 25.08 26.71
CA ASN A 72 -20.10 25.47 27.30
C ASN A 72 -20.18 25.09 28.79
N VAL A 73 -19.64 23.93 29.18
CA VAL A 73 -19.57 23.51 30.60
C VAL A 73 -18.63 24.42 31.38
N TYR A 74 -17.52 24.84 30.77
CA TYR A 74 -16.58 25.79 31.33
C TYR A 74 -17.22 27.14 31.61
N GLU A 75 -18.01 27.69 30.68
CA GLU A 75 -18.72 28.96 30.90
C GLU A 75 -19.65 28.92 32.12
N ASN A 76 -20.31 27.77 32.35
CA ASN A 76 -21.13 27.57 33.55
C ASN A 76 -20.27 27.52 34.82
N ALA A 77 -19.16 26.79 34.80
CA ALA A 77 -18.21 26.74 35.92
C ALA A 77 -17.64 28.13 36.23
N TYR A 78 -17.35 28.90 35.18
CA TYR A 78 -16.84 30.26 35.29
C TYR A 78 -17.88 31.22 35.86
N SER A 79 -19.16 31.08 35.48
CA SER A 79 -20.26 31.84 36.09
C SER A 79 -20.38 31.60 37.60
N LEU A 80 -20.22 30.34 38.05
CA LEU A 80 -20.20 29.98 39.48
C LEU A 80 -18.99 30.58 40.21
N TYR A 81 -17.81 30.57 39.57
CA TYR A 81 -16.65 31.25 40.10
C TYR A 81 -16.91 32.75 40.28
N ARG A 82 -17.54 33.39 39.29
CA ARG A 82 -17.90 34.81 39.30
C ARG A 82 -18.97 35.16 40.35
N SER A 83 -19.83 34.22 40.72
CA SER A 83 -20.80 34.39 41.82
C SER A 83 -20.19 34.13 43.21
N GLY A 84 -18.94 33.68 43.28
CA GLY A 84 -18.24 33.35 44.51
C GLY A 84 -18.50 31.93 45.02
N ASP A 85 -19.24 31.11 44.27
CA ASP A 85 -19.43 29.69 44.57
C ASP A 85 -18.24 28.87 44.06
N TYR A 86 -17.11 29.02 44.76
CA TYR A 86 -15.85 28.37 44.39
C TYR A 86 -15.89 26.84 44.56
N ASP A 87 -16.72 26.33 45.47
CA ASP A 87 -16.88 24.88 45.65
C ASP A 87 -17.52 24.24 44.42
N SER A 88 -18.65 24.78 43.96
CA SER A 88 -19.31 24.28 42.75
C SER A 88 -18.47 24.53 41.48
N ALA A 89 -17.79 25.69 41.39
CA ALA A 89 -16.92 26.00 40.25
C ALA A 89 -15.76 25.01 40.14
N ARG A 90 -15.11 24.67 41.27
CA ARG A 90 -14.05 23.67 41.34
C ARG A 90 -14.54 22.30 40.90
N ASP A 91 -15.69 21.86 41.39
CA ASP A 91 -16.23 20.54 41.08
C ASP A 91 -16.62 20.41 39.59
N MET A 92 -17.15 21.48 38.99
CA MET A 92 -17.41 21.51 37.54
C MET A 92 -16.11 21.51 36.73
N ALA A 93 -15.10 22.28 37.15
CA ALA A 93 -13.80 22.29 36.49
C ALA A 93 -13.11 20.90 36.58
N ALA A 94 -13.19 20.21 37.71
CA ALA A 94 -12.68 18.85 37.88
C ALA A 94 -13.37 17.85 36.93
N ARG A 95 -14.68 18.00 36.68
CA ARG A 95 -15.40 17.18 35.69
C ARG A 95 -14.92 17.43 34.27
N ILE A 96 -14.67 18.68 33.89
CA ILE A 96 -14.08 19.01 32.58
C ILE A 96 -12.73 18.32 32.42
N LEU A 97 -11.87 18.41 33.44
CA LEU A 97 -10.54 17.79 33.43
C LEU A 97 -10.56 16.26 33.46
N SER A 98 -11.62 15.64 33.98
CA SER A 98 -11.80 14.19 33.89
C SER A 98 -12.11 13.70 32.47
N ILE A 99 -12.65 14.58 31.63
CA ILE A 99 -12.98 14.30 30.22
C ILE A 99 -11.83 14.70 29.30
N ASP A 100 -11.24 15.87 29.55
CA ASP A 100 -10.06 16.38 28.86
C ASP A 100 -9.05 16.92 29.89
N PRO A 101 -8.05 16.11 30.28
CA PRO A 101 -7.01 16.53 31.22
C PRO A 101 -6.18 17.72 30.73
N ASN A 102 -6.19 18.00 29.42
CA ASN A 102 -5.41 19.08 28.81
C ASN A 102 -6.22 20.38 28.63
N PHE A 103 -7.46 20.44 29.14
CA PHE A 103 -8.30 21.63 29.05
C PHE A 103 -7.77 22.74 29.99
N GLN A 104 -6.85 23.56 29.47
CA GLN A 104 -6.09 24.55 30.23
C GLN A 104 -6.96 25.53 31.03
N ASP A 105 -8.05 26.01 30.44
CA ASP A 105 -8.93 27.00 31.09
C ASP A 105 -9.60 26.41 32.35
N ALA A 106 -10.01 25.14 32.31
CA ALA A 106 -10.59 24.45 33.46
C ALA A 106 -9.54 24.13 34.52
N SER A 107 -8.30 23.79 34.13
CA SER A 107 -7.19 23.59 35.07
C SER A 107 -6.92 24.85 35.88
N MET A 108 -6.80 25.99 35.20
CA MET A 108 -6.63 27.31 35.81
C MET A 108 -7.81 27.66 36.72
N LEU A 109 -9.05 27.45 36.26
CA LEU A 109 -10.25 27.75 37.05
C LEU A 109 -10.36 26.86 38.30
N MET A 110 -9.99 25.58 38.19
CA MET A 110 -9.96 24.66 39.32
C MET A 110 -8.94 25.09 40.37
N GLU A 111 -7.74 25.47 39.95
CA GLU A 111 -6.68 25.97 40.85
C GLU A 111 -7.13 27.25 41.57
N ALA A 112 -7.64 28.24 40.83
CA ALA A 112 -8.14 29.49 41.39
C ALA A 112 -9.29 29.26 42.39
N SER A 113 -10.27 28.41 42.01
CA SER A 113 -11.40 28.07 42.89
C SER A 113 -10.95 27.33 44.15
N THR A 114 -9.93 26.46 44.04
CA THR A 114 -9.37 25.74 45.18
C THR A 114 -8.67 26.69 46.16
N GLN A 115 -7.95 27.70 45.66
CA GLN A 115 -7.27 28.70 46.49
C GLN A 115 -8.25 29.61 47.26
N LEU A 116 -9.44 29.84 46.70
CA LEU A 116 -10.46 30.73 47.27
C LEU A 116 -11.51 29.99 48.13
N LYS A 117 -11.50 28.65 48.10
CA LYS A 117 -12.41 27.79 48.86
C LYS A 117 -12.36 28.10 50.36
N GLY A 118 -13.54 28.25 50.97
CA GLY A 118 -13.67 28.51 52.41
C GLY A 118 -13.21 29.89 52.87
N SER A 119 -12.93 30.83 51.94
CA SER A 119 -12.54 32.17 52.34
C SER A 119 -13.73 32.95 52.91
N ALA A 120 -13.52 33.60 54.06
CA ALA A 120 -14.57 34.35 54.76
C ALA A 120 -15.01 35.63 54.03
N ARG A 121 -14.19 36.12 53.07
CA ARG A 121 -14.48 37.29 52.23
C ARG A 121 -14.13 37.01 50.76
N PRO A 122 -14.96 36.23 50.03
CA PRO A 122 -14.71 35.79 48.66
C PRO A 122 -14.16 36.86 47.71
N GLY A 123 -14.87 37.99 47.56
CA GLY A 123 -14.45 39.05 46.63
C GLY A 123 -13.19 39.81 47.04
N MET A 124 -12.78 39.77 48.32
CA MET A 124 -11.50 40.36 48.76
C MET A 124 -10.36 39.38 48.48
N SER A 125 -10.53 38.12 48.87
CA SER A 125 -9.57 37.04 48.61
C SER A 125 -9.28 36.89 47.11
N GLU A 126 -10.31 36.97 46.27
CA GLU A 126 -10.17 36.94 44.80
C GLU A 126 -9.32 38.11 44.30
N ARG A 127 -9.61 39.35 44.75
CA ARG A 127 -8.84 40.53 44.35
C ARG A 127 -7.37 40.41 44.74
N VAL A 128 -7.07 39.92 45.95
CA VAL A 128 -5.70 39.71 46.42
C VAL A 128 -5.00 38.66 45.57
N MET A 129 -5.64 37.50 45.35
CA MET A 129 -5.09 36.44 44.50
C MET A 129 -4.78 36.95 43.08
N ILE A 130 -5.70 37.69 42.47
CA ILE A 130 -5.52 38.26 41.12
C ILE A 130 -4.38 39.28 41.09
N GLU A 131 -4.26 40.12 42.12
CA GLU A 131 -3.18 41.11 42.24
C GLU A 131 -1.81 40.43 42.43
N ASP A 132 -1.75 39.35 43.21
CA ASP A 132 -0.51 38.58 43.42
C ASP A 132 -0.06 37.88 42.13
N ARG A 133 -0.98 37.21 41.42
CA ARG A 133 -0.70 36.62 40.09
C ARG A 133 -0.28 37.69 39.07
N PHE A 134 -0.89 38.87 39.13
CA PHE A 134 -0.52 39.99 38.27
C PHE A 134 0.91 40.50 38.56
N LYS A 135 1.30 40.64 39.83
CA LYS A 135 2.66 41.02 40.23
C LYS A 135 3.69 39.97 39.84
N GLU A 136 3.38 38.69 40.01
CA GLU A 136 4.25 37.58 39.59
C GLU A 136 4.51 37.64 38.08
N ALA A 137 3.46 37.82 37.27
CA ALA A 137 3.60 37.97 35.83
C ALA A 137 4.48 39.17 35.43
N LEU A 138 4.40 40.28 36.17
CA LEU A 138 5.27 41.44 35.94
C LEU A 138 6.73 41.18 36.37
N SER A 139 6.96 40.44 37.45
CA SER A 139 8.32 40.02 37.87
C SER A 139 8.97 39.19 36.78
N LEU A 140 8.28 38.16 36.28
CA LEU A 140 8.75 37.30 35.19
C LEU A 140 9.07 38.11 33.93
N TYR A 141 8.25 39.12 33.65
CA TYR A 141 8.47 40.01 32.51
C TYR A 141 9.73 40.88 32.69
N GLN A 142 9.96 41.40 33.90
CA GLN A 142 11.17 42.16 34.24
C GLN A 142 12.44 41.30 34.18
N GLU A 143 12.33 40.01 34.53
CA GLU A 143 13.39 39.00 34.38
C GLU A 143 13.66 38.61 32.92
N GLY A 144 12.86 39.10 31.96
CA GLY A 144 12.98 38.76 30.54
C GLY A 144 12.39 37.39 30.17
N ARG A 145 11.70 36.71 31.09
CA ARG A 145 11.03 35.41 30.86
C ARG A 145 9.68 35.63 30.18
N ILE A 146 9.71 36.19 28.96
CA ILE A 146 8.53 36.70 28.25
C ILE A 146 7.46 35.62 28.02
N VAL A 147 7.84 34.39 27.69
CA VAL A 147 6.91 33.27 27.46
C VAL A 147 6.10 32.97 28.73
N GLU A 148 6.79 32.86 29.86
CA GLU A 148 6.17 32.55 31.15
C GLU A 148 5.34 33.72 31.66
N ALA A 149 5.86 34.94 31.50
CA ALA A 149 5.16 36.17 31.84
C ALA A 149 3.85 36.31 31.06
N HIS A 150 3.86 36.09 29.73
CA HIS A 150 2.67 36.11 28.90
C HIS A 150 1.64 35.08 29.39
N ARG A 151 2.07 33.84 29.63
CA ARG A 151 1.18 32.77 30.12
C ARG A 151 0.51 33.17 31.44
N LYS A 152 1.29 33.67 32.40
CA LYS A 152 0.77 34.10 33.71
C LYS A 152 -0.15 35.32 33.59
N MET A 153 0.17 36.28 32.73
CA MET A 153 -0.69 37.43 32.48
C MET A 153 -1.98 37.06 31.75
N GLU A 154 -1.94 36.04 30.88
CA GLU A 154 -3.12 35.48 30.24
C GLU A 154 -4.07 34.85 31.26
N GLU A 155 -3.55 34.10 32.25
CA GLU A 155 -4.35 33.59 33.37
C GLU A 155 -5.09 34.72 34.09
N VAL A 156 -4.37 35.80 34.43
CA VAL A 156 -4.95 36.98 35.10
C VAL A 156 -6.04 37.62 34.24
N ALA A 157 -5.82 37.78 32.94
CA ALA A 157 -6.79 38.39 32.04
C ALA A 157 -8.03 37.51 31.83
N LYS A 158 -7.90 36.17 31.87
CA LYS A 158 -9.02 35.23 31.80
C LYS A 158 -9.84 35.20 33.08
N LEU A 159 -9.19 35.15 34.25
CA LEU A 159 -9.87 35.12 35.55
C LEU A 159 -10.49 36.47 35.93
N ALA A 160 -9.88 37.57 35.51
CA ALA A 160 -10.38 38.93 35.72
C ALA A 160 -10.51 39.71 34.40
N PRO A 161 -11.50 39.41 33.55
CA PRO A 161 -11.66 40.05 32.25
C PRO A 161 -11.81 41.56 32.36
N ASN A 162 -12.40 42.11 33.43
CA ASN A 162 -12.58 43.55 33.58
C ASN A 162 -11.33 44.28 34.11
N ASN A 163 -10.22 43.58 34.35
CA ASN A 163 -8.97 44.20 34.78
C ASN A 163 -8.27 44.88 33.59
N ILE A 164 -8.46 46.20 33.49
CA ILE A 164 -7.89 47.03 32.42
C ILE A 164 -6.35 46.95 32.40
N LYS A 165 -5.71 46.89 33.57
CA LYS A 165 -4.24 46.78 33.67
C LYS A 165 -3.74 45.45 33.10
N ALA A 166 -4.41 44.34 33.46
CA ALA A 166 -4.06 43.01 32.94
C ALA A 166 -4.21 42.95 31.41
N ARG A 167 -5.29 43.50 30.85
CA ARG A 167 -5.48 43.57 29.39
C ARG A 167 -4.39 44.39 28.70
N TYR A 168 -4.05 45.55 29.26
CA TYR A 168 -2.98 46.41 28.72
C TYR A 168 -1.64 45.67 28.70
N TRP A 169 -1.24 45.09 29.83
CA TRP A 169 0.02 44.37 29.93
C TRP A 169 0.04 43.10 29.09
N LEU A 170 -1.07 42.36 28.99
CA LEU A 170 -1.18 41.20 28.10
C LEU A 170 -0.97 41.61 26.64
N GLY A 171 -1.57 42.72 26.20
CA GLY A 171 -1.35 43.25 24.85
C GLY A 171 0.13 43.55 24.57
N ARG A 172 0.79 44.24 25.50
CA ARG A 172 2.22 44.53 25.41
C ARG A 172 3.07 43.26 25.41
N MET A 173 2.77 42.31 26.30
CA MET A 173 3.48 41.03 26.37
C MET A 173 3.29 40.22 25.09
N LYS A 174 2.13 40.28 24.44
CA LYS A 174 1.90 39.66 23.12
C LYS A 174 2.80 40.26 22.05
N ASP A 175 2.92 41.59 21.99
CA ASP A 175 3.79 42.24 21.02
C ASP A 175 5.26 41.84 21.25
N ASN A 176 5.72 41.87 22.50
CA ASN A 176 7.07 41.43 22.87
C ASN A 176 7.31 39.94 22.65
N LEU A 177 6.32 39.08 22.90
CA LEU A 177 6.42 37.64 22.68
C LEU A 177 6.54 37.32 21.19
N LYS A 178 5.80 38.05 20.34
CA LYS A 178 5.96 38.00 18.89
C LYS A 178 7.38 38.41 18.50
N ASP A 179 7.90 39.52 19.01
CA ASP A 179 9.28 39.97 18.73
C ASP A 179 10.32 38.94 19.22
N TYR A 180 10.11 38.34 20.39
CA TYR A 180 10.95 37.27 20.93
C TYR A 180 11.03 36.08 19.96
N TYR A 181 9.89 35.58 19.48
CA TYR A 181 9.87 34.47 18.53
C TYR A 181 10.46 34.84 17.17
N VAL A 182 10.24 36.07 16.68
CA VAL A 182 10.92 36.54 15.47
C VAL A 182 12.43 36.53 15.67
N SER A 183 12.94 37.11 16.76
CA SER A 183 14.38 37.11 17.06
C SER A 183 14.96 35.70 17.17
N LYS A 184 14.26 34.78 17.83
CA LYS A 184 14.66 33.37 17.91
C LYS A 184 14.67 32.70 16.55
N GLY A 185 13.67 32.98 15.71
CA GLY A 185 13.64 32.51 14.33
C GLY A 185 14.83 33.00 13.52
N GLU A 186 15.23 34.27 13.68
CA GLU A 186 16.42 34.82 13.02
C GLU A 186 17.72 34.16 13.51
N GLU A 187 17.84 33.91 14.83
CA GLU A 187 18.98 33.19 15.40
C GLU A 187 19.13 31.79 14.79
N GLU A 188 18.05 31.03 14.70
CA GLU A 188 18.06 29.69 14.10
C GLU A 188 18.30 29.74 12.58
N TYR A 189 17.76 30.75 11.90
CA TYR A 189 18.01 30.98 10.48
C TYR A 189 19.50 31.22 10.19
N VAL A 190 20.16 32.05 11.01
CA VAL A 190 21.61 32.30 10.91
C VAL A 190 22.42 31.01 11.14
N LYS A 191 21.96 30.12 12.02
CA LYS A 191 22.57 28.79 12.25
C LYS A 191 22.29 27.79 11.12
N ARG A 192 21.56 28.18 10.07
CA ARG A 192 21.06 27.29 9.00
C ARG A 192 20.05 26.24 9.45
N ASP A 193 19.48 26.37 10.66
CA ASP A 193 18.35 25.53 11.06
C ASP A 193 17.05 26.15 10.51
N LEU A 194 16.77 25.88 9.23
CA LEU A 194 15.57 26.40 8.56
C LEU A 194 14.28 25.89 9.20
N LYS A 195 14.27 24.69 9.80
CA LYS A 195 13.08 24.14 10.46
C LYS A 195 12.84 24.84 11.79
N GLY A 196 13.87 24.95 12.62
CA GLY A 196 13.80 25.69 13.89
C GLY A 196 13.43 27.17 13.67
N ALA A 197 13.92 27.78 12.58
CA ALA A 197 13.51 29.12 12.19
C ALA A 197 12.00 29.21 11.87
N LEU A 198 11.49 28.28 11.04
CA LEU A 198 10.06 28.23 10.70
C LEU A 198 9.17 28.02 11.92
N ASP A 199 9.55 27.11 12.82
CA ASP A 199 8.77 26.85 14.05
C ASP A 199 8.59 28.13 14.87
N ASN A 200 9.66 28.91 15.02
CA ASN A 200 9.61 30.18 15.73
C ASN A 200 8.81 31.25 14.96
N TYR A 201 8.97 31.37 13.63
CA TYR A 201 8.14 32.31 12.87
C TYR A 201 6.66 31.96 12.89
N TYR A 202 6.31 30.67 12.88
CA TYR A 202 4.93 30.23 13.04
C TYR A 202 4.38 30.55 14.44
N ASN A 203 5.18 30.38 15.50
CA ASN A 203 4.81 30.83 16.84
C ASN A 203 4.53 32.35 16.87
N ALA A 204 5.36 33.15 16.19
CA ALA A 204 5.13 34.59 16.05
C ALA A 204 3.85 34.89 15.25
N LEU A 205 3.58 34.14 14.17
CA LEU A 205 2.37 34.27 13.36
C LEU A 205 1.11 33.89 14.15
N LEU A 206 1.16 32.88 15.02
CA LEU A 206 0.03 32.53 15.89
C LEU A 206 -0.38 33.70 16.81
N ILE A 207 0.59 34.52 17.23
CA ILE A 207 0.33 35.71 18.06
C ILE A 207 -0.23 36.86 17.21
N LYS A 208 0.29 37.05 15.99
CA LYS A 208 -0.19 38.05 15.02
C LYS A 208 -0.45 37.42 13.64
N PRO A 209 -1.63 36.81 13.41
CA PRO A 209 -1.90 36.00 12.20
C PRO A 209 -1.92 36.74 10.86
N ARG A 210 -1.78 38.07 10.87
CA ARG A 210 -1.85 38.93 9.69
C ARG A 210 -0.63 39.84 9.54
N ASP A 211 0.46 39.53 10.25
CA ASP A 211 1.70 40.28 10.14
C ASP A 211 2.42 39.92 8.82
N GLY A 212 2.38 40.85 7.85
CA GLY A 212 2.98 40.65 6.54
C GLY A 212 4.49 40.38 6.60
N ALA A 213 5.21 41.00 7.55
CA ALA A 213 6.66 40.80 7.66
C ALA A 213 7.00 39.38 8.12
N ILE A 214 6.19 38.80 9.01
CA ILE A 214 6.36 37.41 9.45
C ILE A 214 6.02 36.45 8.30
N ILE A 215 4.93 36.72 7.57
CA ILE A 215 4.53 35.93 6.40
C ILE A 215 5.65 35.92 5.34
N ASP A 216 6.25 37.07 5.04
CA ASP A 216 7.34 37.18 4.07
C ASP A 216 8.59 36.40 4.51
N ARG A 217 8.91 36.41 5.81
CA ARG A 217 10.01 35.61 6.38
C ARG A 217 9.73 34.11 6.24
N ILE A 218 8.52 33.65 6.61
CA ILE A 218 8.10 32.26 6.46
C ILE A 218 8.22 31.83 4.99
N ALA A 219 7.65 32.61 4.06
CA ALA A 219 7.66 32.30 2.65
C ALA A 219 9.09 32.16 2.09
N ARG A 220 10.01 33.03 2.52
CA ARG A 220 11.43 32.96 2.14
C ARG A 220 12.07 31.66 2.65
N VAL A 221 11.93 31.36 3.94
CA VAL A 221 12.56 30.17 4.53
C VAL A 221 11.94 28.88 3.99
N GLU A 222 10.64 28.86 3.72
CA GLU A 222 9.98 27.74 3.04
C GLU A 222 10.50 27.51 1.63
N ASP A 223 10.71 28.57 0.86
CA ASP A 223 11.28 28.46 -0.49
C ASP A 223 12.72 27.93 -0.44
N GLU A 224 13.54 28.42 0.50
CA GLU A 224 14.90 27.89 0.72
C GLU A 224 14.88 26.41 1.10
N LEU A 225 14.05 26.02 2.07
CA LEU A 225 13.92 24.62 2.50
C LEU A 225 13.40 23.72 1.37
N ARG A 226 12.50 24.23 0.53
CA ARG A 226 12.01 23.56 -0.67
C ARG A 226 13.14 23.34 -1.68
N ARG A 227 13.98 24.36 -1.92
CA ARG A 227 15.16 24.27 -2.80
C ARG A 227 16.20 23.29 -2.27
N GLU A 228 16.46 23.27 -0.96
CA GLU A 228 17.37 22.30 -0.35
C GLU A 228 16.86 20.86 -0.55
N ARG A 229 15.58 20.60 -0.27
CA ARG A 229 14.98 19.27 -0.50
C ARG A 229 15.02 18.85 -1.97
N ALA A 230 14.77 19.79 -2.89
CA ALA A 230 14.90 19.53 -4.33
C ALA A 230 16.35 19.19 -4.69
N THR A 231 17.32 19.93 -4.15
CA THR A 231 18.75 19.71 -4.38
C THR A 231 19.21 18.37 -3.83
N ASP A 232 18.80 17.98 -2.63
CA ASP A 232 19.12 16.69 -2.01
C ASP A 232 18.50 15.52 -2.79
N SER A 233 17.25 15.69 -3.24
CA SER A 233 16.57 14.71 -4.08
C SER A 233 17.27 14.56 -5.42
N LEU A 234 17.71 15.67 -6.03
CA LEU A 234 18.48 15.67 -7.27
C LEU A 234 19.82 14.96 -7.10
N LYS A 235 20.57 15.28 -6.04
CA LYS A 235 21.83 14.61 -5.72
C LYS A 235 21.65 13.11 -5.56
N SER A 236 20.64 12.69 -4.79
CA SER A 236 20.32 11.27 -4.60
C SER A 236 19.96 10.58 -5.93
N ALA A 237 19.24 11.27 -6.80
CA ALA A 237 18.88 10.76 -8.12
C ALA A 237 20.11 10.59 -9.03
N LEU A 238 21.03 11.56 -9.01
CA LEU A 238 22.29 11.49 -9.77
C LEU A 238 23.21 10.38 -9.26
N GLU A 239 23.27 10.16 -7.95
CA GLU A 239 24.01 9.04 -7.37
C GLU A 239 23.40 7.68 -7.76
N ALA A 240 22.06 7.58 -7.78
CA ALA A 240 21.38 6.38 -8.26
C ALA A 240 21.66 6.13 -9.75
N TYR A 241 21.67 7.17 -10.56
CA TYR A 241 22.02 7.11 -11.98
C TYR A 241 23.47 6.66 -12.18
N ALA A 242 24.42 7.24 -11.46
CA ALA A 242 25.83 6.85 -11.51
C ALA A 242 26.08 5.38 -11.12
N LYS A 243 25.23 4.81 -10.25
CA LYS A 243 25.26 3.39 -9.87
C LYS A 243 24.56 2.46 -10.87
N GLY A 244 23.99 2.99 -11.96
CA GLY A 244 23.19 2.25 -12.93
C GLY A 244 21.78 1.88 -12.45
N ASN A 245 21.36 2.37 -11.27
CA ASN A 245 19.99 2.19 -10.78
C ASN A 245 19.05 3.22 -11.43
N LEU A 246 18.64 2.93 -12.66
CA LEU A 246 17.79 3.81 -13.45
C LEU A 246 16.41 4.06 -12.82
N LEU A 247 15.82 3.06 -12.17
CA LEU A 247 14.52 3.22 -11.49
C LEU A 247 14.62 4.15 -10.29
N GLY A 248 15.68 4.02 -9.48
CA GLY A 248 15.93 4.94 -8.36
C GLY A 248 16.21 6.37 -8.84
N ALA A 249 16.94 6.52 -9.95
CA ALA A 249 17.17 7.82 -10.58
C ALA A 249 15.85 8.45 -11.08
N TYR A 250 15.00 7.65 -11.72
CA TYR A 250 13.68 8.06 -12.19
C TYR A 250 12.80 8.59 -11.05
N GLU A 251 12.68 7.84 -9.96
CA GLU A 251 11.88 8.25 -8.79
C GLU A 251 12.46 9.48 -8.09
N GLY A 252 13.80 9.58 -8.00
CA GLY A 252 14.46 10.77 -7.46
C GLY A 252 14.19 12.03 -8.29
N LEU A 253 14.34 11.95 -9.61
CA LEU A 253 14.08 13.07 -10.53
C LEU A 253 12.60 13.47 -10.55
N ARG A 254 11.68 12.50 -10.45
CA ARG A 254 10.25 12.79 -10.32
C ARG A 254 9.96 13.60 -9.05
N ARG A 255 10.55 13.23 -7.92
CA ARG A 255 10.41 14.00 -6.67
C ARG A 255 10.95 15.43 -6.80
N VAL A 256 12.05 15.63 -7.52
CA VAL A 256 12.55 16.99 -7.82
C VAL A 256 11.50 17.82 -8.55
N LEU A 257 10.85 17.26 -9.57
CA LEU A 257 9.81 17.95 -10.34
C LEU A 257 8.49 18.12 -9.58
N GLU A 258 8.19 17.26 -8.61
CA GLU A 258 7.06 17.47 -7.69
C GLU A 258 7.31 18.67 -6.77
N ILE A 259 8.57 18.88 -6.36
CA ILE A 259 8.99 20.01 -5.52
C ILE A 259 9.15 21.30 -6.35
N GLN A 260 9.74 21.19 -7.54
CA GLN A 260 10.02 22.27 -8.48
C GLN A 260 9.57 21.88 -9.91
N PRO A 261 8.29 22.08 -10.25
CA PRO A 261 7.74 21.69 -11.56
C PRO A 261 8.41 22.34 -12.77
N GLY A 262 9.08 23.48 -12.56
CA GLY A 262 9.79 24.23 -13.60
C GLY A 262 11.29 23.92 -13.75
N ASP A 263 11.83 22.92 -13.05
CA ASP A 263 13.25 22.57 -13.18
C ASP A 263 13.54 21.92 -14.55
N ALA A 264 14.03 22.74 -15.49
CA ALA A 264 14.35 22.30 -16.83
C ALA A 264 15.46 21.23 -16.88
N LYS A 265 16.41 21.25 -15.93
CA LYS A 265 17.52 20.28 -15.90
C LYS A 265 17.00 18.92 -15.44
N ALA A 266 16.25 18.89 -14.33
CA ALA A 266 15.63 17.67 -13.83
C ALA A 266 14.63 17.09 -14.85
N GLY A 267 13.86 17.95 -15.52
CA GLY A 267 12.95 17.54 -16.60
C GLY A 267 13.66 16.87 -17.76
N LYS A 268 14.78 17.45 -18.22
CA LYS A 268 15.60 16.84 -19.29
C LYS A 268 16.19 15.50 -18.87
N LEU A 269 16.84 15.45 -17.71
CA LEU A 269 17.43 14.22 -17.16
C LEU A 269 16.37 13.11 -16.99
N LEU A 270 15.16 13.46 -16.55
CA LEU A 270 14.07 12.50 -16.42
C LEU A 270 13.68 11.90 -17.78
N GLY A 271 13.67 12.73 -18.84
CA GLY A 271 13.44 12.27 -20.20
C GLY A 271 14.51 11.28 -20.68
N ASP A 272 15.79 11.61 -20.44
CA ASP A 272 16.91 10.75 -20.80
C ASP A 272 16.84 9.40 -20.06
N VAL A 273 16.64 9.42 -18.74
CA VAL A 273 16.49 8.22 -17.91
C VAL A 273 15.28 7.37 -18.33
N LYS A 274 14.14 8.01 -18.64
CA LYS A 274 12.96 7.31 -19.18
C LYS A 274 13.29 6.56 -20.47
N GLY A 275 14.02 7.20 -21.37
CA GLY A 275 14.46 6.60 -22.64
C GLY A 275 15.37 5.40 -22.43
N GLU A 276 16.34 5.49 -21.51
CA GLU A 276 17.23 4.37 -21.18
C GLU A 276 16.47 3.18 -20.56
N ILE A 277 15.54 3.45 -19.64
CA ILE A 277 14.68 2.42 -19.04
C ILE A 277 13.85 1.73 -20.13
N GLU A 278 13.20 2.52 -20.99
CA GLU A 278 12.42 2.02 -22.12
C GLU A 278 13.27 1.12 -23.04
N GLN A 279 14.47 1.58 -23.42
CA GLN A 279 15.37 0.81 -24.29
C GLN A 279 15.83 -0.50 -23.65
N GLY A 280 16.11 -0.51 -22.35
CA GLY A 280 16.47 -1.72 -21.61
C GLY A 280 15.36 -2.78 -21.66
N PHE A 281 14.12 -2.38 -21.39
CA PHE A 281 12.95 -3.26 -21.48
C PHE A 281 12.67 -3.74 -22.91
N ILE A 282 12.76 -2.84 -23.90
CA ILE A 282 12.59 -3.20 -25.31
C ILE A 282 13.62 -4.24 -25.75
N SER A 283 14.89 -4.03 -25.40
CA SER A 283 15.99 -4.92 -25.78
C SER A 283 15.82 -6.31 -25.17
N ARG A 284 15.47 -6.38 -23.88
CA ARG A 284 15.18 -7.65 -23.20
C ARG A 284 13.96 -8.36 -23.79
N GLY A 285 12.89 -7.61 -24.10
CA GLY A 285 11.71 -8.16 -24.76
C GLY A 285 12.00 -8.70 -26.16
N LYS A 286 12.83 -8.01 -26.95
CA LYS A 286 13.30 -8.49 -28.27
C LYS A 286 14.13 -9.77 -28.16
N GLN A 287 15.00 -9.88 -27.15
CA GLN A 287 15.77 -11.10 -26.89
C GLN A 287 14.84 -12.29 -26.57
N LEU A 288 13.87 -12.09 -25.67
CA LEU A 288 12.88 -13.13 -25.32
C LEU A 288 12.00 -13.52 -26.50
N TYR A 289 11.61 -12.55 -27.32
CA TYR A 289 10.89 -12.78 -28.56
C TYR A 289 11.69 -13.68 -29.51
N GLY A 290 12.99 -13.42 -29.69
CA GLY A 290 13.88 -14.27 -30.47
C GLY A 290 14.01 -15.70 -29.93
N GLN A 291 13.85 -15.87 -28.61
CA GLN A 291 13.80 -17.18 -27.95
C GLN A 291 12.41 -17.85 -28.00
N ARG A 292 11.44 -17.28 -28.75
CA ARG A 292 10.03 -17.71 -28.82
C ARG A 292 9.28 -17.65 -27.49
N LYS A 293 9.80 -16.91 -26.51
CA LYS A 293 9.16 -16.66 -25.20
C LYS A 293 8.24 -15.44 -25.29
N TYR A 294 7.16 -15.57 -26.06
CA TYR A 294 6.30 -14.44 -26.43
C TYR A 294 5.61 -13.76 -25.24
N THR A 295 5.16 -14.53 -24.24
CA THR A 295 4.49 -13.99 -23.04
C THR A 295 5.45 -13.15 -22.19
N GLU A 296 6.66 -13.64 -21.97
CA GLU A 296 7.71 -12.90 -21.25
C GLU A 296 8.13 -11.65 -22.02
N ALA A 297 8.25 -11.73 -23.35
CA ALA A 297 8.56 -10.59 -24.21
C ALA A 297 7.51 -9.48 -24.10
N ILE A 298 6.23 -9.84 -24.19
CA ILE A 298 5.10 -8.91 -24.02
C ILE A 298 5.17 -8.25 -22.65
N SER A 299 5.40 -9.03 -21.58
CA SER A 299 5.53 -8.49 -20.23
C SER A 299 6.64 -7.44 -20.10
N GLN A 300 7.79 -7.64 -20.75
CA GLN A 300 8.86 -6.63 -20.74
C GLN A 300 8.44 -5.35 -21.48
N TRP A 301 7.80 -5.46 -22.64
CA TRP A 301 7.33 -4.28 -23.38
C TRP A 301 6.20 -3.54 -22.66
N ASP A 302 5.35 -4.25 -21.92
CA ASP A 302 4.34 -3.63 -21.07
C ASP A 302 4.99 -2.83 -19.93
N LYS A 303 6.05 -3.35 -19.31
CA LYS A 303 6.83 -2.61 -18.29
C LYS A 303 7.49 -1.34 -18.85
N ALA A 304 7.75 -1.26 -20.15
CA ALA A 304 8.31 -0.07 -20.79
C ALA A 304 7.28 1.06 -20.96
N LYS A 305 5.97 0.75 -20.98
CA LYS A 305 4.91 1.72 -21.31
C LYS A 305 4.90 2.99 -20.46
N PRO A 306 5.07 2.94 -19.11
CA PRO A 306 5.05 4.15 -18.28
C PRO A 306 6.19 5.13 -18.57
N TYR A 307 7.25 4.65 -19.20
CA TYR A 307 8.47 5.41 -19.50
C TYR A 307 8.53 5.86 -20.97
N SER A 308 7.63 5.34 -21.82
CA SER A 308 7.71 5.52 -23.26
C SER A 308 7.21 6.87 -23.74
N ALA A 309 7.98 7.50 -24.62
CA ALA A 309 7.52 8.64 -25.41
C ALA A 309 6.63 8.22 -26.60
N ASN A 310 6.68 6.94 -27.00
CA ASN A 310 5.89 6.40 -28.12
C ASN A 310 5.21 5.06 -27.76
N PRO A 311 4.10 5.09 -27.01
CA PRO A 311 3.35 3.89 -26.63
C PRO A 311 2.84 3.07 -27.83
N LYS A 312 2.66 3.71 -29.00
CA LYS A 312 2.20 3.04 -30.22
C LYS A 312 3.24 2.04 -30.73
N TYR A 313 4.52 2.37 -30.67
CA TYR A 313 5.60 1.45 -31.06
C TYR A 313 5.59 0.18 -30.18
N LEU A 314 5.48 0.34 -28.87
CA LEU A 314 5.37 -0.80 -27.94
C LEU A 314 4.14 -1.66 -28.23
N SER A 315 3.01 -1.02 -28.53
CA SER A 315 1.76 -1.71 -28.87
C SER A 315 1.88 -2.54 -30.15
N GLN A 316 2.63 -2.05 -31.15
CA GLN A 316 2.94 -2.80 -32.37
C GLN A 316 3.81 -4.03 -32.09
N LEU A 317 4.81 -3.92 -31.21
CA LEU A 317 5.64 -5.06 -30.80
C LEU A 317 4.80 -6.14 -30.11
N VAL A 318 3.96 -5.73 -29.15
CA VAL A 318 3.04 -6.62 -28.44
C VAL A 318 2.08 -7.33 -29.41
N SER A 319 1.47 -6.59 -30.33
CA SER A 319 0.55 -7.15 -31.34
C SER A 319 1.23 -8.20 -32.22
N ARG A 320 2.46 -7.92 -32.71
CA ARG A 320 3.24 -8.88 -33.50
C ARG A 320 3.56 -10.15 -32.71
N ALA A 321 3.88 -10.04 -31.42
CA ALA A 321 4.12 -11.23 -30.58
C ALA A 321 2.85 -12.03 -30.31
N GLN A 322 1.72 -11.39 -30.09
CA GLN A 322 0.44 -12.08 -29.93
C GLN A 322 0.04 -12.83 -31.21
N GLN A 323 0.21 -12.20 -32.38
CA GLN A 323 -0.05 -12.84 -33.67
C GLN A 323 0.86 -14.06 -33.87
N GLN A 324 2.15 -13.93 -33.59
CA GLN A 324 3.10 -15.03 -33.78
C GLN A 324 2.84 -16.19 -32.82
N MET A 325 2.52 -15.87 -31.55
CA MET A 325 2.12 -16.86 -30.56
C MET A 325 0.88 -17.65 -31.02
N LYS A 326 -0.15 -16.96 -31.53
CA LYS A 326 -1.36 -17.60 -32.04
C LYS A 326 -1.07 -18.50 -33.24
N LEU A 327 -0.25 -18.04 -34.19
CA LEU A 327 0.13 -18.83 -35.36
C LEU A 327 0.90 -20.11 -34.97
N GLU A 328 1.80 -20.04 -34.00
CA GLU A 328 2.54 -21.20 -33.51
C GLU A 328 1.64 -22.17 -32.72
N GLU A 329 0.71 -21.65 -31.92
CA GLU A 329 -0.27 -22.46 -31.20
C GLU A 329 -1.21 -23.20 -32.18
N ASP A 330 -1.73 -22.49 -33.19
CA ASP A 330 -2.58 -23.09 -34.23
C ASP A 330 -1.83 -24.14 -35.04
N ALA A 331 -0.57 -23.87 -35.41
CA ALA A 331 0.28 -24.85 -36.09
C ALA A 331 0.56 -26.07 -35.20
N ARG A 332 0.78 -25.88 -33.89
CA ARG A 332 0.96 -26.97 -32.93
C ARG A 332 -0.31 -27.80 -32.79
N LYS A 333 -1.48 -27.17 -32.71
CA LYS A 333 -2.78 -27.87 -32.68
C LYS A 333 -2.98 -28.71 -33.93
N ARG A 334 -2.79 -28.14 -35.12
CA ARG A 334 -2.88 -28.88 -36.38
C ARG A 334 -1.92 -30.06 -36.45
N ARG A 335 -0.67 -29.89 -36.01
CA ARG A 335 0.31 -31.00 -35.95
C ARG A 335 -0.11 -32.08 -34.96
N ALA A 336 -0.66 -31.70 -33.81
CA ALA A 336 -1.16 -32.65 -32.81
C ALA A 336 -2.40 -33.41 -33.32
N GLU A 337 -3.33 -32.72 -33.99
CA GLU A 337 -4.50 -33.32 -34.65
C GLU A 337 -4.09 -34.30 -35.76
N GLU A 338 -3.12 -33.91 -36.61
CA GLU A 338 -2.62 -34.78 -37.66
C GLU A 338 -1.89 -36.01 -37.10
N ALA A 339 -1.08 -35.83 -36.05
CA ALA A 339 -0.42 -36.92 -35.35
C ALA A 339 -1.45 -37.86 -34.68
N ALA A 340 -2.49 -37.30 -34.05
CA ALA A 340 -3.57 -38.09 -33.46
C ALA A 340 -4.37 -38.85 -34.54
N ARG A 341 -4.62 -38.23 -35.71
CA ARG A 341 -5.26 -38.90 -36.85
C ARG A 341 -4.42 -40.07 -37.33
N LYS A 342 -3.12 -39.87 -37.55
CA LYS A 342 -2.18 -40.94 -37.95
C LYS A 342 -2.12 -42.07 -36.93
N ALA A 343 -2.10 -41.74 -35.63
CA ALA A 343 -2.11 -42.74 -34.56
C ALA A 343 -3.41 -43.57 -34.56
N ARG A 344 -4.58 -42.93 -34.76
CA ARG A 344 -5.87 -43.62 -34.88
C ARG A 344 -5.93 -44.52 -36.10
N GLU A 345 -5.48 -44.04 -37.26
CA GLU A 345 -5.39 -44.83 -38.49
C GLU A 345 -4.48 -46.06 -38.30
N GLU A 346 -3.36 -45.90 -37.60
CA GLU A 346 -2.44 -47.00 -37.27
C GLU A 346 -3.04 -48.00 -36.27
N GLU A 347 -3.74 -47.51 -35.25
CA GLU A 347 -4.45 -48.35 -34.27
C GLU A 347 -5.58 -49.15 -34.94
N GLU A 348 -6.38 -48.52 -35.80
CA GLU A 348 -7.39 -49.20 -36.60
C GLU A 348 -6.78 -50.26 -37.53
N ARG A 349 -5.64 -49.97 -38.17
CA ARG A 349 -4.93 -50.95 -39.01
C ARG A 349 -4.48 -52.15 -38.19
N ARG A 350 -3.85 -51.93 -37.03
CA ARG A 350 -3.41 -53.00 -36.12
C ARG A 350 -4.60 -53.83 -35.61
N ALA A 351 -5.72 -53.19 -35.29
CA ALA A 351 -6.93 -53.88 -34.87
C ALA A 351 -7.51 -54.77 -36.00
N ARG A 352 -7.52 -54.29 -37.24
CA ARG A 352 -7.92 -55.10 -38.42
C ARG A 352 -6.99 -56.27 -38.65
N GLU A 353 -5.67 -56.06 -38.62
CA GLU A 353 -4.66 -57.12 -38.74
C GLU A 353 -4.82 -58.19 -37.65
N GLU A 354 -5.13 -57.78 -36.42
CA GLU A 354 -5.39 -58.70 -35.30
C GLU A 354 -6.73 -59.44 -35.43
N GLU A 355 -7.78 -58.78 -35.90
CA GLU A 355 -9.07 -59.40 -36.18
C GLU A 355 -8.96 -60.44 -37.32
N GLU A 356 -8.23 -60.12 -38.39
CA GLU A 356 -7.91 -61.05 -39.48
C GLU A 356 -7.10 -62.24 -38.97
N ARG A 357 -6.09 -62.02 -38.12
CA ARG A 357 -5.32 -63.10 -37.50
C ARG A 357 -6.20 -64.02 -36.64
N ARG A 358 -7.12 -63.45 -35.85
CA ARG A 358 -8.10 -64.22 -35.06
C ARG A 358 -9.04 -65.04 -35.93
N LYS A 359 -9.58 -64.46 -37.00
CA LYS A 359 -10.43 -65.16 -37.97
C LYS A 359 -9.67 -66.31 -38.66
N ALA A 360 -8.42 -66.09 -39.05
CA ALA A 360 -7.57 -67.12 -39.64
C ALA A 360 -7.28 -68.27 -38.66
N GLU A 361 -7.02 -67.97 -37.38
CA GLU A 361 -6.87 -68.99 -36.33
C GLU A 361 -8.17 -69.78 -36.08
N GLU A 362 -9.33 -69.12 -36.07
CA GLU A 362 -10.63 -69.78 -35.92
C GLU A 362 -10.99 -70.65 -37.13
N GLU A 363 -10.70 -70.20 -38.35
CA GLU A 363 -10.90 -70.98 -39.58
C GLU A 363 -9.96 -72.20 -39.64
N ALA A 364 -8.70 -72.05 -39.21
CA ALA A 364 -7.76 -73.15 -39.07
C ALA A 364 -8.24 -74.19 -38.05
N LYS A 365 -8.82 -73.75 -36.92
CA LYS A 365 -9.48 -74.63 -35.94
C LYS A 365 -10.73 -75.32 -36.50
N ARG A 366 -11.54 -74.64 -37.31
CA ARG A 366 -12.76 -75.18 -37.93
C ARG A 366 -12.50 -76.22 -39.02
N LYS A 367 -11.41 -76.09 -39.77
CA LYS A 367 -11.05 -77.03 -40.87
C LYS A 367 -10.36 -78.32 -40.40
N GLY A 368 -10.26 -78.58 -39.10
CA GLY A 368 -9.70 -79.83 -38.58
C GLY A 368 -8.21 -80.05 -38.92
N LEU A 369 -7.47 -78.98 -39.23
CA LEU A 369 -6.03 -79.01 -39.43
C LEU A 369 -5.32 -78.72 -38.09
N ALA A 370 -5.58 -79.56 -37.10
CA ALA A 370 -4.76 -79.62 -35.88
C ALA A 370 -3.68 -80.70 -36.08
N GLY A 371 -2.73 -80.43 -36.97
CA GLY A 371 -1.47 -81.16 -37.04
C GLY A 371 -0.44 -80.46 -36.15
N PRO A 372 0.39 -81.19 -35.37
CA PRO A 372 1.46 -80.58 -34.61
C PRO A 372 2.43 -79.94 -35.59
N VAL A 373 2.50 -78.60 -35.59
CA VAL A 373 3.49 -77.88 -36.39
C VAL A 373 4.85 -78.16 -35.77
N GLU A 374 5.57 -79.07 -36.41
CA GLU A 374 6.99 -79.32 -36.23
C GLU A 374 7.74 -77.99 -36.17
N LYS A 375 8.32 -77.69 -35.00
CA LYS A 375 9.30 -76.61 -34.85
C LYS A 375 10.54 -76.96 -35.67
N LYS A 376 10.66 -76.36 -36.85
CA LYS A 376 11.90 -76.23 -37.62
C LYS A 376 12.86 -75.24 -36.91
N PRO A 377 14.18 -75.32 -37.23
CA PRO A 377 15.26 -75.39 -36.25
C PRO A 377 15.63 -74.05 -35.62
N GLN A 378 16.08 -74.12 -34.35
CA GLN A 378 16.82 -73.12 -33.57
C GLN A 378 16.93 -71.71 -34.18
N GLY A 379 15.82 -70.97 -34.13
CA GLY A 379 15.85 -69.51 -34.03
C GLY A 379 16.00 -69.14 -32.56
N VAL A 380 16.84 -68.16 -32.26
CA VAL A 380 16.99 -67.53 -30.93
C VAL A 380 15.63 -67.39 -30.26
N SER A 381 15.46 -67.93 -29.04
CA SER A 381 14.17 -67.87 -28.33
C SER A 381 13.71 -66.41 -28.17
N GLU A 382 12.40 -66.17 -28.18
CA GLU A 382 11.82 -64.83 -27.94
C GLU A 382 12.41 -64.19 -26.66
N GLU A 383 12.64 -65.03 -25.64
CA GLU A 383 13.25 -64.67 -24.37
C GLU A 383 14.72 -64.24 -24.52
N ASN A 384 15.51 -64.95 -25.33
CA ASN A 384 16.88 -64.57 -25.64
C ASN A 384 16.94 -63.28 -26.47
N ARG A 385 15.97 -63.02 -27.36
CA ARG A 385 15.89 -61.75 -28.12
C ARG A 385 15.57 -60.57 -27.20
N GLN A 386 14.64 -60.74 -26.27
CA GLN A 386 14.34 -59.71 -25.27
C GLN A 386 15.52 -59.48 -24.31
N ALA A 387 16.19 -60.54 -23.88
CA ALA A 387 17.39 -60.44 -23.07
C ALA A 387 18.53 -59.74 -23.82
N ALA A 388 18.76 -60.07 -25.10
CA ALA A 388 19.73 -59.40 -25.96
C ALA A 388 19.43 -57.90 -26.10
N GLN A 389 18.16 -57.51 -26.24
CA GLN A 389 17.77 -56.11 -26.34
C GLN A 389 17.98 -55.33 -25.03
N ARG A 390 17.80 -55.97 -23.87
CA ARG A 390 18.12 -55.36 -22.56
C ARG A 390 19.62 -55.10 -22.43
N HIS A 391 20.45 -56.12 -22.69
CA HIS A 391 21.90 -55.98 -22.66
C HIS A 391 22.41 -54.96 -23.69
N TYR A 392 21.79 -54.86 -24.87
CA TYR A 392 22.11 -53.81 -25.83
C TYR A 392 21.87 -52.39 -25.29
N MET A 393 20.72 -52.17 -24.65
CA MET A 393 20.37 -50.87 -24.05
C MET A 393 21.28 -50.51 -22.87
N GLU A 394 21.69 -51.49 -22.07
CA GLU A 394 22.67 -51.30 -20.99
C GLU A 394 24.06 -50.97 -21.52
N GLY A 395 24.50 -51.64 -22.59
CA GLY A 395 25.73 -51.30 -23.29
C GLY A 395 25.74 -49.87 -23.84
N ILE A 396 24.61 -49.35 -24.35
CA ILE A 396 24.49 -47.93 -24.75
C ILE A 396 24.71 -46.99 -23.57
N LYS A 397 24.13 -47.28 -22.39
CA LYS A 397 24.33 -46.46 -21.19
C LYS A 397 25.80 -46.43 -20.75
N HIS A 398 26.48 -47.58 -20.79
CA HIS A 398 27.91 -47.66 -20.50
C HIS A 398 28.77 -46.94 -21.55
N PHE A 399 28.39 -47.01 -22.83
CA PHE A 399 29.06 -46.31 -23.92
C PHE A 399 28.92 -44.78 -23.79
N GLN A 400 27.73 -44.27 -23.45
CA GLN A 400 27.48 -42.84 -23.21
C GLN A 400 28.24 -42.30 -22.00
N SER A 401 28.52 -43.16 -21.00
CA SER A 401 29.33 -42.81 -19.82
C SER A 401 30.83 -43.06 -20.01
N ALA A 402 31.29 -43.27 -21.25
CA ALA A 402 32.69 -43.56 -21.62
C ALA A 402 33.31 -44.81 -20.96
N ASN A 403 32.49 -45.71 -20.42
CA ASN A 403 32.92 -46.99 -19.86
C ASN A 403 32.95 -48.07 -20.96
N TYR A 404 33.94 -47.98 -21.85
CA TYR A 404 34.01 -48.80 -23.06
C TYR A 404 34.22 -50.30 -22.78
N GLU A 405 34.91 -50.67 -21.70
CA GLU A 405 35.09 -52.09 -21.32
C GLU A 405 33.74 -52.73 -20.95
N LYS A 406 32.97 -52.09 -20.07
CA LYS A 406 31.63 -52.58 -19.69
C LYS A 406 30.65 -52.56 -20.85
N ALA A 407 30.71 -51.53 -21.70
CA ALA A 407 29.88 -51.47 -22.90
C ALA A 407 30.18 -52.64 -23.87
N ARG A 408 31.46 -53.02 -23.99
CA ARG A 408 31.88 -54.18 -24.79
C ARG A 408 31.35 -55.48 -24.20
N ASP A 409 31.43 -55.65 -22.89
CA ASP A 409 30.95 -56.86 -22.21
C ASP A 409 29.44 -57.05 -22.42
N GLU A 410 28.64 -56.00 -22.18
CA GLU A 410 27.18 -56.02 -22.37
C GLU A 410 26.78 -56.30 -23.83
N TRP A 411 27.47 -55.69 -24.81
CA TRP A 411 27.20 -55.97 -26.23
C TRP A 411 27.69 -57.34 -26.68
N THR A 412 28.69 -57.91 -26.03
CA THR A 412 29.13 -59.29 -26.27
C THR A 412 28.09 -60.28 -25.77
N ILE A 413 27.50 -60.04 -24.60
CA ILE A 413 26.39 -60.85 -24.06
C ILE A 413 25.17 -60.74 -24.98
N ALA A 414 24.83 -59.53 -25.43
CA ALA A 414 23.73 -59.32 -26.38
C ALA A 414 23.93 -60.12 -27.69
N LYS A 415 25.16 -60.19 -28.21
CA LYS A 415 25.50 -60.97 -29.41
C LYS A 415 25.54 -62.49 -29.18
N GLN A 416 25.88 -62.95 -27.98
CA GLN A 416 25.80 -64.37 -27.62
C GLN A 416 24.36 -64.85 -27.49
N LEU A 417 23.48 -64.00 -26.95
CA LEU A 417 22.06 -64.28 -26.81
C LEU A 417 21.32 -64.23 -28.14
N ASP A 418 21.64 -63.25 -29.00
CA ASP A 418 21.12 -63.14 -30.36
C ASP A 418 22.26 -62.88 -31.37
N PRO A 419 22.80 -63.94 -32.01
CA PRO A 419 23.84 -63.80 -33.03
C PRO A 419 23.42 -62.97 -34.25
N GLY A 420 22.12 -62.75 -34.46
CA GLY A 420 21.57 -61.91 -35.53
C GLY A 420 21.40 -60.43 -35.17
N ASN A 421 21.76 -60.01 -33.96
CA ASN A 421 21.62 -58.62 -33.51
C ASN A 421 22.66 -57.72 -34.17
N ALA A 422 22.28 -57.10 -35.30
CA ALA A 422 23.14 -56.19 -36.07
C ALA A 422 23.57 -54.95 -35.27
N ASP A 423 22.75 -54.48 -34.33
CA ASP A 423 23.02 -53.28 -33.54
C ASP A 423 24.14 -53.52 -32.51
N ALA A 424 24.12 -54.66 -31.83
CA ALA A 424 25.18 -55.07 -30.92
C ALA A 424 26.53 -55.28 -31.66
N GLU A 425 26.50 -55.83 -32.88
CA GLU A 425 27.70 -55.96 -33.70
C GLU A 425 28.26 -54.60 -34.14
N ALA A 426 27.41 -53.67 -34.55
CA ALA A 426 27.83 -52.32 -34.92
C ALA A 426 28.46 -51.60 -33.71
N GLY A 427 27.88 -51.78 -32.51
CA GLY A 427 28.43 -51.26 -31.26
C GLY A 427 29.83 -51.81 -30.95
N LEU A 428 30.01 -53.13 -31.04
CA LEU A 428 31.32 -53.78 -30.81
C LEU A 428 32.38 -53.31 -31.80
N LYS A 429 32.06 -53.21 -33.10
CA LYS A 429 32.98 -52.67 -34.12
C LYS A 429 33.39 -51.24 -33.81
N ARG A 430 32.45 -50.41 -33.31
CA ARG A 430 32.72 -49.02 -32.96
C ARG A 430 33.66 -48.90 -31.75
N ILE A 431 33.52 -49.76 -30.74
CA ILE A 431 34.46 -49.83 -29.62
C ILE A 431 35.83 -50.31 -30.09
N GLU A 432 35.90 -51.34 -30.94
CA GLU A 432 37.18 -51.82 -31.49
C GLU A 432 37.90 -50.75 -32.32
N GLN A 433 37.19 -49.95 -33.12
CA GLN A 433 37.76 -48.81 -33.84
C GLN A 433 38.28 -47.71 -32.91
N LEU A 434 37.54 -47.40 -31.83
CA LEU A 434 37.97 -46.41 -30.84
C LEU A 434 39.21 -46.86 -30.06
N LEU A 435 39.33 -48.16 -29.75
CA LEU A 435 40.47 -48.71 -29.02
C LEU A 435 41.69 -48.99 -29.91
N SER A 436 41.49 -49.29 -31.20
CA SER A 436 42.56 -49.53 -32.17
C SER A 436 43.10 -48.24 -32.83
N GLY A 437 42.29 -47.17 -32.90
CA GLY A 437 42.71 -45.85 -33.38
C GLY A 437 43.49 -45.00 -32.35
N GLY A 438 43.81 -45.58 -31.19
CA GLY A 438 44.56 -44.93 -30.10
C GLY A 438 46.01 -45.43 -29.92
N ARG A 439 46.62 -46.03 -30.96
CA ARG A 439 48.05 -46.33 -31.00
C ARG A 439 48.75 -45.57 -32.11
#